data_AF-A0A4V5TVC9-F1
#
_entry.id   AF-A0A4V5TVC9-F1
#
_cell.length_a   1.000
_cell.length_b   1.000
_cell.length_c   1.000
_cell.angle_alpha   90.00
_cell.angle_beta   90.00
_cell.angle_gamma   90.00
#
_symmetry.space_group_name_H-M   'P 1'
#
loop_
_entity.id
_entity.type
_entity.pdbx_description
1 polymer ?
#
loop_
_entity_poly.entity_id
_entity_poly.type
_entity_poly.pdbx_seq_one_letter_code
_entity_poly.pdbx_strand_id
1 'polypeptide(L)'
;MQLTKLEMAIVLGAFVQGLGEEARNNNESELLNQLEDKLDEIVNNSTPNQMKEAGESVVNKFILGLLEEKKPKKFVQFRCISCGYTEQYTEQQARTKDGLRCKRCMDGGAMINEGIQNQTTEA
;
A
#
# COMPACT_ATOMS: atom_id res chain seq x y z
N MET A 1 0.79 1.91 2.35
CA MET A 1 1.05 3.18 1.62
C MET A 1 2.37 3.77 2.12
N GLN A 2 3.25 4.23 1.23
CA GLN A 2 4.51 4.90 1.57
C GLN A 2 4.50 6.33 1.01
N LEU A 3 4.84 7.31 1.85
CA LEU A 3 4.84 8.74 1.51
C LEU A 3 6.25 9.32 1.56
N THR A 4 6.55 10.24 0.66
CA THR A 4 7.77 11.06 0.71
C THR A 4 7.64 12.15 1.77
N LYS A 5 8.76 12.81 2.13
CA LYS A 5 8.73 13.93 3.09
C LYS A 5 7.81 15.07 2.65
N LEU A 6 7.81 15.41 1.36
CA LEU A 6 6.96 16.47 0.81
C LEU A 6 5.48 16.06 0.80
N GLU A 7 5.17 14.80 0.46
CA GLU A 7 3.79 14.29 0.53
C GLU A 7 3.26 14.26 1.97
N MET A 8 4.10 13.85 2.94
CA MET A 8 3.76 13.92 4.36
C MET A 8 3.51 15.36 4.80
N ALA A 9 4.33 16.30 4.34
CA ALA A 9 4.17 17.70 4.68
C ALA A 9 2.85 18.28 4.15
N ILE A 10 2.48 17.94 2.90
CA ILE A 10 1.21 18.37 2.29
C ILE A 10 0.01 17.83 3.11
N VAL A 11 0.04 16.55 3.49
CA VAL A 11 -1.06 15.92 4.26
C VAL A 11 -1.20 16.54 5.64
N LEU A 12 -0.08 16.70 6.37
CA LEU A 12 -0.09 17.28 7.70
C LEU A 12 -0.48 18.75 7.66
N GLY A 13 -0.01 19.51 6.67
CA GLY A 13 -0.44 20.90 6.46
C GLY A 13 -1.95 21.02 6.26
N ALA A 14 -2.54 20.17 5.42
CA ALA A 14 -3.99 20.11 5.22
C ALA A 14 -4.74 19.69 6.49
N PHE A 15 -4.20 18.73 7.25
CA PHE A 15 -4.77 18.31 8.53
C PHE A 15 -4.79 19.45 9.55
N VAL A 16 -3.66 20.14 9.74
CA VAL A 16 -3.53 21.25 10.68
C VAL A 16 -4.46 22.42 10.28
N GLN A 17 -4.57 22.72 8.98
CA GLN A 17 -5.54 23.71 8.47
C GLN A 17 -7.00 23.29 8.76
N GLY A 18 -7.31 22.00 8.76
CA GLY A 18 -8.64 21.46 9.02
C GLY A 18 -9.06 21.38 10.49
N LEU A 19 -8.13 21.47 11.44
CA LEU A 19 -8.41 21.37 12.88
C LEU A 19 -9.23 22.54 13.46
N GLY A 20 -9.34 23.66 12.73
CA GLY A 20 -10.00 24.87 13.21
C GLY A 20 -9.20 25.64 14.27
N GLU A 21 -9.59 26.89 14.54
CA GLU A 21 -8.85 27.78 15.45
C GLU A 21 -8.91 27.33 16.92
N GLU A 22 -10.03 26.74 17.34
CA GLU A 22 -10.24 26.30 18.73
C GLU A 22 -9.27 25.18 19.15
N ALA A 23 -8.94 24.26 18.24
CA ALA A 23 -7.99 23.18 18.50
C ALA A 23 -6.53 23.64 18.46
N ARG A 24 -6.22 24.68 17.68
CA ARG A 24 -4.87 25.28 17.59
C ARG A 24 -4.49 26.09 18.83
N ASN A 25 -5.48 26.71 19.49
CA ASN A 25 -5.25 27.64 20.59
C ASN A 25 -5.22 26.97 21.99
N ASN A 26 -5.35 25.66 22.08
CA ASN A 26 -5.20 24.93 23.34
C ASN A 26 -3.70 24.69 23.66
N ASN A 27 -3.32 24.82 24.93
CA ASN A 27 -1.93 24.82 25.45
C ASN A 27 -1.05 23.58 25.14
N GLU A 28 -1.53 22.59 24.38
CA GLU A 28 -0.72 21.48 23.83
C GLU A 28 0.00 21.86 22.51
N SER A 29 -0.04 23.14 22.12
CA SER A 29 0.35 23.65 20.80
C SER A 29 1.85 23.67 20.50
N GLU A 30 2.75 23.37 21.44
CA GLU A 30 4.20 23.48 21.19
C GLU A 30 4.64 22.53 20.06
N LEU A 31 4.12 21.30 20.06
CA LEU A 31 4.40 20.33 18.99
C LEU A 31 3.76 20.71 17.65
N LEU A 32 2.60 21.36 17.66
CA LEU A 32 1.94 21.85 16.44
C LEU A 32 2.71 23.02 15.85
N ASN A 33 3.22 23.93 16.68
CA ASN A 33 4.05 25.04 16.24
C ASN A 33 5.38 24.55 15.66
N GLN A 34 6.06 23.61 16.34
CA GLN A 34 7.28 22.97 15.79
C GLN A 34 7.00 22.21 14.48
N LEU A 35 5.80 21.62 14.36
CA LEU A 35 5.37 20.97 13.12
C LEU A 35 5.19 22.02 12.01
N GLU A 36 4.48 23.13 12.26
CA GLU A 36 4.27 24.21 11.29
C GLU A 36 5.61 24.75 10.74
N ASP A 37 6.58 25.05 11.61
CA ASP A 37 7.92 25.49 11.20
C ASP A 37 8.60 24.46 10.27
N LYS A 38 8.45 23.16 10.59
CA LYS A 38 9.05 22.08 9.80
C LYS A 38 8.35 21.88 8.46
N LEU A 39 7.03 22.07 8.43
CA LEU A 39 6.24 22.02 7.19
C LEU A 39 6.66 23.15 6.25
N ASP A 40 6.80 24.37 6.78
CA ASP A 40 7.24 25.53 6.02
C ASP A 40 8.65 25.35 5.45
N GLU A 41 9.58 24.79 6.23
CA GLU A 41 10.93 24.45 5.72
C GLU A 41 10.86 23.48 4.53
N ILE A 42 10.03 22.43 4.61
CA ILE A 42 9.92 21.43 3.55
C ILE A 42 9.28 22.03 2.29
N VAL A 43 8.24 22.85 2.46
CA VAL A 43 7.52 23.50 1.36
C VAL A 43 8.40 24.55 0.67
N ASN A 44 9.08 25.40 1.43
CA ASN A 44 9.93 26.47 0.88
C ASN A 44 11.18 25.95 0.14
N ASN A 45 11.64 24.74 0.47
CA ASN A 45 12.73 24.07 -0.24
C ASN A 45 12.27 23.34 -1.52
N SER A 46 10.97 23.40 -1.86
CA SER A 46 10.39 22.72 -3.01
C SER A 46 10.01 23.72 -4.11
N THR A 47 10.23 23.34 -5.36
CA THR A 47 9.75 24.14 -6.51
C THR A 47 8.25 23.95 -6.72
N PRO A 48 7.55 24.89 -7.38
CA PRO A 48 6.13 24.75 -7.70
C PRO A 48 5.79 23.44 -8.45
N ASN A 49 6.67 22.99 -9.36
CA ASN A 49 6.48 21.72 -10.07
C ASN A 49 6.57 20.52 -9.13
N GLN A 50 7.55 20.49 -8.24
CA GLN A 50 7.68 19.41 -7.24
C GLN A 50 6.48 19.37 -6.29
N MET A 51 5.98 20.54 -5.88
CA MET A 51 4.76 20.62 -5.06
C MET A 51 3.54 20.06 -5.80
N LYS A 52 3.37 20.42 -7.08
CA LYS A 52 2.29 19.91 -7.91
C LYS A 52 2.36 18.39 -8.05
N GLU A 53 3.52 17.86 -8.40
CA GLU A 53 3.74 16.41 -8.55
C GLU A 53 3.49 15.66 -7.23
N ALA A 54 3.99 16.17 -6.11
CA ALA A 54 3.77 15.58 -4.80
C ALA A 54 2.29 15.66 -4.37
N GLY A 55 1.59 16.76 -4.67
CA GLY A 55 0.17 16.93 -4.43
C GLY A 55 -0.68 15.93 -5.21
N GLU A 56 -0.45 15.81 -6.53
CA GLU A 56 -1.13 14.83 -7.38
C GLU A 56 -0.84 13.39 -6.91
N SER A 57 0.43 13.10 -6.61
CA SER A 57 0.86 11.78 -6.13
C SER A 57 0.19 11.40 -4.80
N VAL A 58 0.18 12.30 -3.80
CA VAL A 58 -0.41 12.00 -2.50
C VAL A 58 -1.93 11.81 -2.60
N VAL A 59 -2.63 12.67 -3.35
CA VAL A 59 -4.07 12.52 -3.58
C VAL A 59 -4.38 11.17 -4.24
N ASN A 60 -3.62 10.79 -5.27
CA ASN A 60 -3.80 9.49 -5.92
C ASN A 60 -3.55 8.32 -4.96
N LYS A 61 -2.51 8.40 -4.11
CA LYS A 61 -2.23 7.37 -3.08
C LYS A 61 -3.37 7.23 -2.07
N PHE A 62 -3.95 8.34 -1.61
CA PHE A 62 -5.11 8.31 -0.71
C PHE A 62 -6.37 7.80 -1.40
N ILE A 63 -6.65 8.23 -2.63
CA ILE A 63 -7.77 7.70 -3.44
C ILE A 63 -7.61 6.20 -3.62
N LEU A 64 -6.44 5.73 -4.03
CA LEU A 64 -6.17 4.29 -4.13
C LEU A 64 -6.30 3.60 -2.78
N GLY A 65 -5.77 4.17 -1.70
CA GLY A 65 -5.89 3.58 -0.37
C GLY A 65 -7.33 3.50 0.16
N LEU A 66 -8.18 4.46 -0.18
CA LEU A 66 -9.59 4.52 0.22
C LEU A 66 -10.50 3.68 -0.68
N LEU A 67 -10.25 3.69 -2.00
CA LEU A 67 -11.03 2.95 -3.00
C LEU A 67 -10.54 1.51 -3.21
N GLU A 68 -9.31 1.18 -2.82
CA GLU A 68 -8.89 -0.20 -2.58
C GLU A 68 -9.52 -0.68 -1.27
N GLU A 69 -10.85 -0.71 -1.23
CA GLU A 69 -11.57 -1.73 -0.46
C GLU A 69 -10.92 -3.05 -0.82
N LYS A 70 -10.20 -3.65 0.14
CA LYS A 70 -9.58 -4.98 0.12
C LYS A 70 -9.94 -5.74 -1.15
N LYS A 71 -9.30 -5.46 -2.29
CA LYS A 71 -9.55 -6.26 -3.49
C LYS A 71 -9.25 -7.68 -3.02
N PRO A 72 -10.22 -8.61 -3.05
CA PRO A 72 -10.02 -9.91 -2.45
C PRO A 72 -8.73 -10.45 -3.04
N LYS A 73 -7.74 -10.72 -2.17
CA LYS A 73 -6.45 -11.19 -2.64
C LYS A 73 -6.73 -12.48 -3.39
N LYS A 74 -6.59 -12.42 -4.70
CA LYS A 74 -6.77 -13.55 -5.61
C LYS A 74 -5.55 -14.42 -5.44
N PHE A 75 -5.76 -15.62 -4.91
CA PHE A 75 -4.73 -16.63 -4.83
C PHE A 75 -4.96 -17.65 -5.93
N VAL A 76 -3.89 -18.17 -6.50
CA VAL A 76 -3.93 -19.28 -7.44
C VAL A 76 -3.42 -20.51 -6.71
N GLN A 77 -4.21 -21.57 -6.72
CA GLN A 77 -3.82 -22.85 -6.13
C GLN A 77 -3.16 -23.73 -7.18
N PHE A 78 -2.02 -24.32 -6.82
CA PHE A 78 -1.36 -25.35 -7.61
C PHE A 78 -1.41 -26.68 -6.87
N ARG A 79 -1.62 -27.78 -7.60
CA ARG A 79 -1.64 -29.13 -7.05
C ARG A 79 -0.66 -30.04 -7.78
N CYS A 80 0.11 -30.84 -7.05
CA CYS A 80 0.97 -31.86 -7.64
C CYS A 80 0.13 -33.02 -8.20
N ILE A 81 0.35 -33.40 -9.45
CA ILE A 81 -0.33 -34.56 -10.06
C ILE A 81 0.08 -35.88 -9.36
N SER A 82 1.33 -35.99 -8.93
CA SER A 82 1.88 -37.25 -8.41
C SER A 82 1.49 -37.53 -6.95
N CYS A 83 1.44 -36.51 -6.09
CA CYS A 83 1.22 -36.69 -4.64
C CYS A 83 0.07 -35.85 -4.06
N GLY A 84 -0.58 -35.02 -4.87
CA GLY A 84 -1.70 -34.19 -4.43
C GLY A 84 -1.33 -33.00 -3.54
N TYR A 85 -0.05 -32.77 -3.24
CA TYR A 85 0.40 -31.62 -2.46
C TYR A 85 0.00 -30.29 -3.13
N THR A 86 -0.50 -29.34 -2.34
CA THR A 86 -0.97 -28.04 -2.83
C THR A 86 -0.10 -26.88 -2.35
N GLU A 87 -0.01 -25.84 -3.18
CA GLU A 87 0.60 -24.55 -2.83
C GLU A 87 -0.27 -23.41 -3.35
N GLN A 88 -0.26 -22.28 -2.65
CA GLN A 88 -1.00 -21.09 -3.06
C GLN A 88 -0.03 -19.92 -3.26
N TYR A 89 -0.27 -19.17 -4.33
CA TYR A 89 0.50 -17.97 -4.68
C TYR A 89 -0.46 -16.83 -4.94
N THR A 90 -0.05 -15.58 -4.73
CA THR A 90 -0.85 -14.45 -5.21
C THR A 90 -0.95 -14.51 -6.74
N GLU A 91 -1.99 -13.91 -7.33
CA GLU A 91 -2.15 -13.88 -8.81
C GLU A 91 -0.88 -13.38 -9.50
N GLN A 92 -0.23 -12.35 -8.95
CA GLN A 92 1.01 -11.79 -9.49
C GLN A 92 2.18 -12.79 -9.41
N GLN A 93 2.31 -13.51 -8.30
CA GLN A 93 3.34 -14.54 -8.15
C GLN A 93 3.09 -15.74 -9.07
N ALA A 94 1.84 -16.14 -9.25
CA ALA A 94 1.46 -17.30 -10.06
C ALA A 94 1.84 -17.16 -11.54
N ARG A 95 1.88 -15.92 -12.07
CA ARG A 95 2.29 -15.64 -13.46
C ARG A 95 3.73 -16.07 -13.78
N THR A 96 4.58 -16.23 -12.77
CA THR A 96 5.98 -16.67 -12.95
C THR A 96 6.19 -18.14 -12.54
N LYS A 97 5.11 -18.90 -12.32
CA LYS A 97 5.14 -20.30 -11.86
C LYS A 97 4.87 -21.33 -12.96
N ASP A 98 5.03 -20.95 -14.22
CA ASP A 98 5.00 -21.91 -15.33
C ASP A 98 6.11 -22.96 -15.13
N GLY A 99 5.73 -24.24 -15.22
CA GLY A 99 6.66 -25.36 -15.00
C GLY A 99 7.02 -25.63 -13.53
N LEU A 100 6.27 -25.09 -12.55
CA LEU A 100 6.47 -25.35 -11.13
C LEU A 100 6.55 -26.86 -10.82
N ARG A 101 7.58 -27.26 -10.06
CA ARG A 101 7.81 -28.65 -9.64
C ARG A 101 7.50 -28.82 -8.16
N CYS A 102 6.93 -29.96 -7.82
CA CYS A 102 6.54 -30.31 -6.47
C CYS A 102 7.78 -30.57 -5.61
N LYS A 103 7.92 -29.84 -4.51
CA LYS A 103 9.01 -30.03 -3.54
C LYS A 103 8.92 -31.29 -2.67
N ARG A 104 7.77 -31.99 -2.69
CA ARG A 104 7.55 -33.21 -1.90
C ARG A 104 7.81 -34.50 -2.67
N CYS A 105 7.78 -34.45 -3.99
CA CYS A 105 8.12 -35.60 -4.82
C CYS A 105 9.63 -35.64 -5.03
N MET A 106 10.24 -36.81 -4.83
CA MET A 106 11.69 -36.99 -5.00
C MET A 106 12.16 -36.59 -6.42
N ASP A 107 11.32 -36.83 -7.43
CA ASP A 107 11.61 -36.50 -8.83
C ASP A 107 11.04 -35.14 -9.30
N GLY A 108 10.46 -34.34 -8.39
CA GLY A 108 9.89 -33.04 -8.73
C GLY A 108 8.62 -33.13 -9.61
N GLY A 109 7.58 -33.79 -9.10
CA GLY A 109 6.29 -33.97 -9.80
C GLY A 109 5.68 -32.66 -10.35
N ALA A 110 5.03 -32.71 -11.51
CA ALA A 110 4.45 -31.52 -12.14
C ALA A 110 3.29 -30.94 -11.31
N MET A 111 3.29 -29.61 -11.14
CA MET A 111 2.24 -28.88 -10.45
C MET A 111 1.26 -28.29 -11.48
N ILE A 112 -0.02 -28.58 -11.33
CA ILE A 112 -1.11 -28.04 -12.16
C ILE A 112 -1.79 -26.88 -11.47
N ASN A 113 -2.12 -25.83 -12.23
CA ASN A 113 -2.89 -24.70 -11.78
C ASN A 113 -4.38 -25.08 -11.70
N GLU A 114 -4.98 -25.01 -10.51
CA GLU A 114 -6.40 -25.31 -10.25
C GLU A 114 -7.30 -24.05 -10.33
N GLY A 115 -6.75 -22.89 -10.70
CA GLY A 115 -7.46 -21.64 -10.88
C GLY A 115 -7.40 -20.69 -9.68
N ILE A 116 -8.12 -19.57 -9.79
CA ILE A 116 -8.17 -18.51 -8.78
C ILE A 116 -9.15 -18.90 -7.66
N GLN A 117 -8.65 -18.89 -6.43
CA GLN A 117 -9.40 -18.96 -5.19
C GLN A 117 -9.49 -17.55 -4.58
N ASN A 118 -10.69 -17.04 -4.38
CA ASN A 118 -10.90 -15.77 -3.69
C ASN A 118 -10.96 -16.03 -2.18
N GLN A 119 -10.11 -15.39 -1.39
CA GLN A 119 -10.34 -15.33 0.06
C GLN A 119 -11.24 -14.14 0.37
N THR A 120 -12.47 -14.40 0.82
CA THR A 120 -13.25 -13.43 1.59
C THR A 120 -12.56 -13.28 2.94
N THR A 121 -11.90 -12.15 3.15
CA THR A 121 -11.50 -11.77 4.50
C THR A 121 -12.77 -11.25 5.17
N GLU A 122 -13.46 -12.11 5.92
CA GLU A 122 -14.52 -11.66 6.82
C GLU A 122 -13.94 -10.58 7.75
N ALA A 123 -14.71 -9.52 7.92
CA ALA A 123 -14.33 -8.30 8.62
C ALA A 123 -14.28 -8.49 10.13
#